data_AF-A0A1W6KVN3-F1
#
_entry.id   AF-A0A1W6KVN3-F1
#
_cell.length_a   1.000
_cell.length_b   1.000
_cell.length_c   1.000
_cell.angle_alpha   90.00
_cell.angle_beta   90.00
_cell.angle_gamma   90.00
#
_symmetry.space_group_name_H-M   'P 1'
#
loop_
_entity.id
_entity.type
_entity.pdbx_description
1 polymer ?
#
loop_
_entity_poly.entity_id
_entity_poly.type
_entity_poly.pdbx_seq_one_letter_code
_entity_poly.pdbx_strand_id
1 'polypeptide(L)'
;MRYGYRRVHVLLEREGWGTNIKRTYRIYRDLGLQLRNKTRKRRVKAKLREDRQMAVGPNDVWAMDFVHDQLATGKKLRVLTVVATFSRYVPALDPPHSYRGEDVVQTLGRV
;
A
#
# COMPACT_ATOMS: atom_id res chain seq x y z
N MET A 1 -20.64 -17.24 -4.97
CA MET A 1 -20.36 -16.48 -3.74
C MET A 1 -20.23 -17.49 -2.58
N ARG A 2 -19.14 -17.50 -1.81
CA ARG A 2 -18.98 -18.44 -0.67
C ARG A 2 -19.38 -17.76 0.64
N TYR A 3 -20.35 -18.33 1.36
CA TYR A 3 -20.84 -17.80 2.63
C TYR A 3 -20.12 -18.41 3.82
N GLY A 4 -19.73 -17.58 4.78
CA GLY A 4 -19.30 -18.05 6.11
C GLY A 4 -20.49 -18.49 6.96
N TYR A 5 -20.23 -19.23 8.04
CA TYR A 5 -21.28 -19.83 8.89
C TYR A 5 -22.33 -18.82 9.39
N ARG A 6 -21.95 -17.57 9.67
CA ARG A 6 -22.89 -16.51 10.11
C ARG A 6 -23.92 -16.18 9.03
N ARG A 7 -23.50 -16.15 7.76
CA ARG A 7 -24.40 -15.85 6.64
C ARG A 7 -25.29 -17.04 6.31
N VAL A 8 -24.78 -18.26 6.45
CA VAL A 8 -25.58 -19.49 6.37
C VAL A 8 -26.64 -19.52 7.47
N HIS A 9 -26.30 -19.16 8.70
CA HIS A 9 -27.26 -19.09 9.81
C HIS A 9 -28.41 -18.12 9.51
N VAL A 10 -28.13 -16.93 8.98
CA VAL A 10 -29.19 -15.98 8.57
C VAL A 10 -30.11 -16.54 7.48
N LEU A 11 -29.58 -17.34 6.55
CA LEU A 11 -30.40 -17.99 5.51
C LEU A 11 -31.32 -19.06 6.11
N LEU A 12 -30.79 -19.89 7.02
CA LEU A 12 -31.56 -20.90 7.75
C LEU A 12 -32.67 -20.27 8.60
N GLU A 13 -32.41 -19.13 9.25
CA GLU A 13 -33.44 -18.40 10.00
C GLU A 13 -34.54 -17.85 9.08
N ARG A 14 -34.18 -17.33 7.89
CA ARG A 14 -35.17 -16.83 6.91
C ARG A 14 -36.05 -17.94 6.34
N GLU A 15 -35.51 -19.14 6.22
CA GLU A 15 -36.26 -20.33 5.82
C GLU A 15 -37.06 -20.96 6.97
N GLY A 16 -36.99 -20.40 8.19
CA GLY A 16 -37.80 -20.82 9.33
C GLY A 16 -37.24 -22.00 10.12
N TRP A 17 -35.97 -22.36 9.93
CA TRP A 17 -35.38 -23.53 10.62
C TRP A 17 -35.14 -23.32 12.12
N GLY A 18 -35.20 -22.07 12.64
CA GLY A 18 -35.11 -21.76 14.08
C GLY A 18 -33.91 -22.40 14.78
N THR A 19 -32.73 -22.36 14.15
CA THR A 19 -31.55 -23.11 14.61
C THR A 19 -30.62 -22.22 15.42
N ASN A 20 -30.14 -22.71 16.58
CA ASN A 20 -29.12 -21.95 17.32
C ASN A 20 -27.85 -21.74 16.48
N ILE A 21 -27.31 -20.51 16.46
CA ILE A 21 -26.07 -20.17 15.74
C ILE A 21 -24.88 -21.09 16.07
N LYS A 22 -24.81 -21.62 17.30
CA LYS A 22 -23.79 -22.59 17.72
C LYS A 22 -23.95 -23.93 17.00
N ARG A 23 -25.19 -24.38 16.77
CA ARG A 23 -25.50 -25.59 16.01
C ARG A 23 -25.12 -25.43 14.55
N THR A 24 -25.45 -24.28 13.95
CA THR A 24 -25.02 -23.95 12.58
C THR A 24 -23.50 -23.96 12.47
N TYR A 25 -22.79 -23.35 13.42
CA TYR A 25 -21.32 -23.35 13.44
C TYR A 25 -20.72 -24.76 13.53
N ARG A 26 -21.26 -25.62 14.41
CA ARG A 26 -20.79 -27.01 14.55
C ARG A 26 -20.97 -27.80 13.27
N ILE A 27 -22.18 -27.83 12.71
CA ILE A 27 -22.47 -28.52 11.45
C ILE A 27 -21.60 -27.97 10.32
N TYR A 28 -21.45 -26.64 10.24
CA TYR A 28 -20.61 -25.99 9.25
C TYR A 28 -19.13 -26.39 9.36
N ARG A 29 -18.62 -26.58 10.58
CA ARG A 29 -17.26 -27.08 10.82
C ARG A 29 -17.14 -28.57 10.50
N ASP A 30 -18.09 -29.39 10.93
CA ASP A 30 -18.08 -30.84 10.76
C ASP A 30 -18.21 -31.23 9.28
N LEU A 31 -18.92 -30.42 8.48
CA LEU A 31 -18.99 -30.53 7.01
C LEU A 31 -17.76 -29.96 6.28
N GLY A 32 -16.76 -29.46 7.01
CA GLY A 32 -15.53 -28.91 6.40
C GLY A 32 -15.76 -27.63 5.57
N LEU A 33 -16.88 -26.93 5.76
CA LEU A 33 -17.26 -25.75 4.96
C LEU A 33 -16.45 -24.50 5.32
N GLN A 34 -15.50 -24.61 6.24
CA GLN A 34 -14.65 -23.50 6.66
C GLN A 34 -13.95 -22.86 5.46
N LEU A 35 -14.22 -21.57 5.27
CA LEU A 35 -13.51 -20.80 4.26
C LEU A 35 -12.06 -20.71 4.69
N ARG A 36 -11.19 -21.42 3.98
CA ARG A 36 -9.75 -21.32 4.18
C ARG A 36 -9.36 -19.86 3.98
N ASN A 37 -8.90 -19.21 5.05
CA ASN A 37 -8.31 -17.89 4.95
C ASN A 37 -7.18 -17.98 3.93
N LYS A 38 -7.29 -17.21 2.84
CA LYS A 38 -6.22 -17.10 1.87
C LYS A 38 -5.07 -16.42 2.60
N THR A 39 -4.07 -17.22 3.02
CA THR A 39 -2.85 -16.67 3.62
C THR A 39 -2.37 -15.57 2.69
N ARG A 40 -2.26 -14.34 3.20
CA ARG A 40 -1.77 -13.20 2.42
C ARG A 40 -0.44 -13.66 1.84
N LYS A 41 -0.37 -13.85 0.51
CA LYS A 41 0.89 -14.19 -0.15
C LYS A 41 1.88 -13.11 0.28
N ARG A 42 2.83 -13.47 1.15
CA ARG A 42 3.90 -12.57 1.54
C ARG A 42 4.65 -12.31 0.24
N ARG A 43 4.42 -11.15 -0.37
CA ARG A 43 5.24 -10.69 -1.48
C ARG A 43 6.62 -10.55 -0.88
N VAL A 44 7.49 -11.54 -1.04
CA VAL A 44 8.90 -11.44 -0.73
C VAL A 44 9.46 -10.42 -1.72
N LYS A 45 9.26 -9.14 -1.43
CA LYS A 45 9.90 -8.04 -2.13
C LYS A 45 11.19 -7.75 -1.39
N ALA A 46 12.22 -8.47 -1.77
CA ALA A 46 13.58 -8.01 -1.80
C ALA A 46 14.32 -8.98 -2.72
N LYS A 47 14.29 -8.74 -4.04
CA LYS A 47 15.53 -9.01 -4.78
C LYS A 47 16.61 -8.29 -3.98
N LEU A 48 17.75 -8.95 -3.73
CA LEU A 48 18.98 -8.27 -3.33
C LEU A 48 19.12 -7.10 -4.30
N ARG A 49 18.76 -5.89 -3.85
CA ARG A 49 19.13 -4.68 -4.57
C ARG A 49 20.64 -4.67 -4.41
N GLU A 50 21.35 -4.53 -5.52
CA GLU A 50 22.77 -4.24 -5.45
C GLU A 50 22.97 -3.11 -4.44
N ASP A 51 24.00 -3.23 -3.60
CA ASP A 51 24.30 -2.23 -2.60
C ASP A 51 24.41 -0.88 -3.28
N ARG A 52 23.81 0.14 -2.67
CA ARG A 52 23.79 1.49 -3.24
C ARG A 52 25.24 1.94 -3.43
N GLN A 53 25.59 2.38 -4.63
CA GLN A 53 26.89 3.03 -4.84
C GLN A 53 26.99 4.25 -3.93
N MET A 54 28.09 4.33 -3.18
CA MET A 54 28.41 5.51 -2.39
C MET A 54 28.84 6.62 -3.35
N ALA A 55 28.33 7.83 -3.15
CA ALA A 55 28.80 8.99 -3.90
C ALA A 55 30.23 9.34 -3.49
N VAL A 56 31.10 9.50 -4.49
CA VAL A 56 32.52 9.86 -4.31
C VAL A 56 32.72 11.37 -4.45
N GLY A 57 31.76 12.08 -5.06
CA GLY A 57 31.82 13.54 -5.20
C GLY A 57 30.45 14.22 -5.30
N PRO A 58 30.43 15.56 -5.40
CA PRO A 58 29.22 16.33 -5.66
C PRO A 58 28.58 15.91 -6.98
N ASN A 59 27.24 15.88 -7.02
CA ASN A 59 26.44 15.51 -8.19
C ASN A 59 26.68 14.10 -8.78
N ASP A 60 27.35 13.23 -8.04
CA ASP A 60 27.61 11.84 -8.45
C ASP A 60 26.36 10.96 -8.29
N VAL A 61 25.70 11.03 -7.13
CA VAL A 61 24.45 10.31 -6.86
C VAL A 61 23.42 11.24 -6.24
N TRP A 62 22.21 11.23 -6.79
CA TRP A 62 21.05 11.92 -6.24
C TRP A 62 20.04 10.93 -5.67
N ALA A 63 19.55 11.24 -4.47
CA ALA A 63 18.40 10.58 -3.89
C ALA A 63 17.16 11.39 -4.25
N MET A 64 16.19 10.75 -4.88
CA MET A 64 14.91 11.34 -5.25
C MET A 64 13.77 10.57 -4.59
N ASP A 65 12.85 11.27 -3.94
CA ASP A 65 11.66 10.67 -3.34
C ASP A 65 10.45 11.62 -3.39
N PHE A 66 9.28 11.10 -3.03
CA PHE A 66 8.06 11.88 -2.87
C PHE A 66 7.60 11.88 -1.42
N VAL A 67 7.44 13.08 -0.86
CA VAL A 67 6.77 13.27 0.42
C VAL A 67 5.29 13.56 0.17
N HIS A 68 4.40 12.83 0.82
CA HIS A 68 2.96 13.04 0.74
C HIS A 68 2.46 13.70 2.01
N ASP A 69 1.71 14.79 1.86
CA ASP A 69 1.11 15.53 2.97
C ASP A 69 -0.31 16.01 2.62
N GLN A 70 -1.04 16.55 3.59
CA GLN A 70 -2.38 17.06 3.42
C GLN A 70 -2.56 18.37 4.20
N LEU A 71 -3.04 19.40 3.49
CA LEU A 71 -3.38 20.68 4.10
C LEU A 71 -4.59 20.53 5.03
N ALA A 72 -4.74 21.46 5.98
CA ALA A 72 -5.90 21.52 6.88
C ALA A 72 -7.24 21.59 6.13
N THR A 73 -7.25 22.12 4.90
CA THR A 73 -8.40 22.17 3.99
C THR A 73 -8.73 20.83 3.31
N GLY A 74 -7.96 19.77 3.59
CA GLY A 74 -8.12 18.44 3.01
C GLY A 74 -7.45 18.25 1.65
N LYS A 75 -6.85 19.30 1.07
CA LYS A 75 -6.15 19.21 -0.21
C LYS A 75 -4.82 18.48 -0.04
N LYS A 76 -4.59 17.46 -0.86
CA LYS A 76 -3.37 16.65 -0.83
C LYS A 76 -2.22 17.37 -1.54
N LEU A 77 -1.01 17.14 -1.04
CA LEU A 77 0.25 17.62 -1.59
C LEU A 77 1.16 16.42 -1.83
N ARG A 78 1.88 16.44 -2.94
CA ARG A 78 2.94 15.46 -3.22
C ARG A 78 4.19 16.22 -3.63
N VAL A 79 5.13 16.33 -2.70
CA VAL A 79 6.35 17.12 -2.85
C VAL A 79 7.45 16.23 -3.41
N LEU A 80 8.07 16.64 -4.52
CA LEU A 80 9.29 16.01 -5.03
C LEU A 80 10.49 16.53 -4.24
N THR A 81 11.27 15.62 -3.67
CA THR A 81 12.53 15.94 -3.00
C THR A 81 13.69 15.34 -3.79
N VAL A 82 14.65 16.18 -4.21
CA VAL A 82 15.90 15.73 -4.84
C VAL A 82 17.05 16.20 -3.97
N VAL A 83 17.91 15.29 -3.53
CA VAL A 83 19.03 15.57 -2.62
C VAL A 83 20.31 14.90 -3.13
N ALA A 84 21.39 15.67 -3.22
CA ALA A 84 22.72 15.13 -3.47
C ALA A 84 23.20 14.33 -2.25
N THR A 85 23.56 13.06 -2.44
CA THR A 85 23.90 12.17 -1.31
C THR A 85 25.24 12.53 -0.67
N PHE A 86 26.19 13.08 -1.44
CA PHE A 86 27.50 13.51 -0.96
C PHE A 86 27.42 14.79 -0.11
N SER A 87 26.89 15.88 -0.67
CA SER A 87 26.91 17.21 -0.04
C SER A 87 25.65 17.55 0.77
N ARG A 88 24.60 16.72 0.69
CA ARG A 88 23.24 17.01 1.21
C ARG A 88 22.60 18.27 0.61
N TYR A 89 23.16 18.78 -0.49
CA TYR A 89 22.57 19.88 -1.25
C TYR A 89 21.21 19.45 -1.83
N VAL A 90 20.22 20.34 -1.76
CA VAL A 90 18.85 20.09 -2.22
C VAL A 90 18.61 20.91 -3.49
N PRO A 91 18.89 20.36 -4.67
CA PRO A 91 18.69 21.07 -5.92
C PRO A 91 17.22 21.36 -6.24
N ALA A 92 16.30 20.47 -5.84
CA ALA A 92 14.88 20.66 -6.09
C ALA A 92 14.03 20.24 -4.89
N LEU A 93 13.11 21.14 -4.53
CA LEU A 93 12.01 20.92 -3.60
C LEU A 93 10.75 21.51 -4.20
N ASP A 94 9.96 20.70 -4.86
CA ASP A 94 8.80 21.17 -5.62
C ASP A 94 7.50 20.64 -4.99
N PRO A 95 6.62 21.50 -4.43
CA PRO A 95 5.41 21.09 -3.73
C PRO A 95 4.10 21.33 -4.52
N PRO A 96 3.86 20.67 -5.66
CA PRO A 96 2.61 20.84 -6.37
C PRO A 96 1.49 19.98 -5.76
N HIS A 97 0.27 20.36 -6.10
CA HIS A 97 -0.94 19.65 -5.69
C HIS A 97 -1.19 18.35 -6.48
N SER A 98 -0.55 18.21 -7.64
CA SER A 98 -0.57 17.04 -8.50
C SER A 98 0.81 16.92 -9.14
N TYR A 99 1.37 15.70 -9.18
CA TYR A 99 2.71 15.44 -9.72
C TYR A 99 2.65 14.25 -10.69
N ARG A 100 2.77 14.54 -11.99
CA ARG A 100 2.86 13.56 -13.08
C ARG A 100 4.33 13.33 -13.46
N GLY A 101 4.58 12.31 -14.30
CA GLY A 101 5.94 12.02 -14.77
C GLY A 101 6.57 13.17 -15.56
N GLU A 102 5.75 13.88 -16.35
CA GLU A 102 6.17 15.06 -17.13
C GLU A 102 6.69 16.18 -16.22
N ASP A 103 6.02 16.42 -15.10
CA ASP A 103 6.43 17.43 -14.11
C ASP A 103 7.81 17.09 -13.52
N VAL A 104 8.14 15.79 -13.38
CA VAL A 104 9.45 15.35 -12.85
C VAL A 104 10.53 15.68 -13.86
N VAL A 105 10.30 15.40 -15.14
CA VAL A 105 11.24 15.69 -16.22
C VAL A 105 11.49 17.20 -16.30
N GLN A 106 10.44 18.02 -16.20
CA GLN A 106 10.59 19.48 -16.20
C GLN A 106 11.40 19.99 -15.02
N THR A 107 11.16 19.47 -13.82
CA THR A 107 11.91 19.88 -12.61
C THR A 107 13.37 19.47 -12.70
N LEU A 108 13.66 18.25 -13.14
CA LEU A 108 15.03 17.78 -13.34
C LEU A 108 15.75 18.51 -14.48
N GLY A 109 15.03 19.02 -15.49
CA GLY A 109 15.64 19.82 -16.56
C GLY A 109 16.05 21.24 -16.16
N ARG A 110 15.65 21.70 -14.96
CA ARG A 110 15.99 23.03 -14.42
C ARG A 110 17.12 22.99 -13.38
N VAL A 111 17.52 21.79 -12.97
CA VAL A 111 18.57 21.49 -11.99
C VAL A 111 19.84 21.13 -12.72
#